data_AF-A0A3B8VYI2-F1
#
_entry.id   AF-A0A3B8VYI2-F1
#
_cell.length_a   1.000
_cell.length_b   1.000
_cell.length_c   1.000
_cell.angle_alpha   90.00
_cell.angle_beta   90.00
_cell.angle_gamma   90.00
#
_symmetry.space_group_name_H-M   'P 1'
#
loop_
_entity.id
_entity.type
_entity.pdbx_description
1 polymer ?
#
loop_
_entity_poly.entity_id
_entity_poly.type
_entity_poly.pdbx_seq_one_letter_code
_entity_poly.pdbx_strand_id
1 'polypeptide(L)'
;MHKMSELIKIDTTYKSWLSDIKLKIRSSQIKASVKVNEELLRLYWHLGEEICKKQQESKWGNGFFIQLSKDLIEEFPDATGFSPRNLRYCKSFYLCYSQHDTILQQAVAKLESNIFSIPWGHQISIIDKCKLIEEALFYI
;
A
#
# COMPACT_ATOMS: atom_id res chain seq x y z
N MET A 1 56.37 10.37 -11.18
CA MET A 1 55.53 11.40 -11.83
C MET A 1 54.68 10.66 -12.86
N HIS A 2 53.35 10.68 -12.91
CA HIS A 2 52.44 11.79 -12.69
C HIS A 2 51.10 11.25 -12.14
N LYS A 3 50.61 11.91 -11.09
CA LYS A 3 49.27 11.76 -10.52
C LYS A 3 48.29 12.38 -11.51
N MET A 4 47.60 11.59 -12.33
CA MET A 4 46.51 12.11 -13.19
C MET A 4 45.19 11.97 -12.44
N SER A 5 45.07 12.69 -11.32
CA SER A 5 43.78 13.02 -10.77
C SER A 5 43.22 14.17 -11.61
N GLU A 6 42.57 13.84 -12.73
CA GLU A 6 41.73 14.81 -13.43
C GLU A 6 40.60 15.21 -12.48
N LEU A 7 40.79 16.36 -11.85
CA LEU A 7 39.76 17.03 -11.08
C LEU A 7 38.62 17.33 -12.05
N ILE A 8 37.48 16.65 -11.87
CA ILE A 8 36.23 17.01 -12.56
C ILE A 8 36.03 18.51 -12.33
N LYS A 9 36.12 19.30 -13.40
CA LYS A 9 35.89 20.73 -13.33
C LYS A 9 34.40 20.89 -13.01
N ILE A 10 34.09 21.25 -11.77
CA ILE A 10 32.71 21.48 -11.32
C ILE A 10 32.24 22.82 -11.91
N ASP A 11 32.00 22.80 -13.22
CA ASP A 11 31.45 23.92 -13.96
C ASP A 11 29.91 23.84 -14.00
N THR A 12 29.30 24.84 -14.63
CA THR A 12 27.85 24.93 -14.77
C THR A 12 27.28 23.72 -15.52
N THR A 13 28.02 23.19 -16.50
CA THR A 13 27.63 22.02 -17.29
C THR A 13 27.55 20.76 -16.43
N TYR A 14 28.60 20.50 -15.63
CA TYR A 14 28.60 19.37 -14.70
C TYR A 14 27.48 19.49 -13.65
N LYS A 15 27.26 20.69 -13.08
CA LYS A 15 26.17 20.91 -12.11
C LYS A 15 24.79 20.67 -12.73
N SER A 16 24.57 21.10 -13.98
CA SER A 16 23.33 20.86 -14.73
C SER A 16 23.11 19.37 -14.95
N TRP A 17 24.12 18.68 -15.48
CA TRP A 17 24.08 17.23 -15.69
C TRP A 17 23.81 16.44 -14.40
N LEU A 18 24.46 16.81 -13.29
CA LEU A 18 24.23 16.20 -11.99
C LEU A 18 22.80 16.43 -11.48
N SER A 19 22.23 17.63 -11.72
CA SER A 19 20.83 17.92 -11.40
C SER A 19 19.88 17.01 -12.18
N ASP A 20 20.12 16.83 -13.47
CA ASP A 20 19.31 15.95 -14.32
C ASP A 20 19.36 14.49 -13.87
N ILE A 21 20.54 14.01 -13.46
CA ILE A 21 20.68 12.67 -12.86
C ILE A 21 19.88 12.55 -11.57
N LYS A 22 19.99 13.53 -10.67
CA LYS A 22 19.22 13.52 -9.40
C LYS A 22 17.73 13.51 -9.66
N LEU A 23 17.24 14.26 -10.65
CA LEU A 23 15.84 14.28 -11.05
C LEU A 23 15.39 12.91 -11.59
N LYS A 24 16.19 12.28 -12.47
CA LYS A 24 15.91 10.94 -13.00
C LYS A 24 15.86 9.90 -11.88
N ILE A 25 16.81 9.91 -10.95
CA ILE A 25 16.84 8.99 -9.81
C ILE A 25 15.57 9.16 -8.96
N ARG A 26 15.23 10.39 -8.60
CA ARG A 26 14.01 10.67 -7.80
C ARG A 26 12.75 10.22 -8.53
N SER A 27 12.64 10.49 -9.82
CA SER A 27 11.49 10.05 -10.63
C SER A 27 11.38 8.53 -10.65
N SER A 28 12.48 7.81 -10.84
CA SER A 28 12.49 6.34 -10.82
C SER A 28 12.12 5.78 -9.45
N GLN A 29 12.61 6.37 -8.36
CA GLN A 29 12.23 5.97 -6.99
C GLN A 29 10.74 6.16 -6.73
N ILE A 30 10.16 7.30 -7.14
CA ILE A 30 8.72 7.56 -6.99
C ILE A 30 7.91 6.51 -7.75
N LYS A 31 8.27 6.22 -9.00
CA LYS A 31 7.59 5.19 -9.82
C LYS A 31 7.63 3.81 -9.16
N ALA A 32 8.79 3.42 -8.65
CA ALA A 32 8.96 2.16 -7.92
C ALA A 32 8.07 2.12 -6.66
N SER A 33 8.11 3.17 -5.83
CA SER A 33 7.30 3.25 -4.62
C SER A 33 5.80 3.21 -4.90
N VAL A 34 5.32 3.88 -5.95
CA VAL A 34 3.90 3.83 -6.35
C VAL A 34 3.49 2.41 -6.72
N LYS A 35 4.32 1.70 -7.49
CA LYS A 35 4.02 0.31 -7.86
C LYS A 35 4.07 -0.66 -6.69
N VAL A 36 5.04 -0.50 -5.78
CA VAL A 36 5.09 -1.28 -4.54
C VAL A 36 3.86 -1.02 -3.68
N ASN A 37 3.44 0.24 -3.53
CA ASN A 37 2.25 0.59 -2.76
C ASN A 37 0.97 -0.02 -3.38
N GLU A 38 0.82 0.04 -4.70
CA GLU A 38 -0.30 -0.54 -5.42
C GLU A 38 -0.42 -2.05 -5.14
N GLU A 39 0.67 -2.80 -5.30
CA GLU A 39 0.68 -4.25 -5.04
C GLU A 39 0.45 -4.58 -3.57
N LEU A 40 1.01 -3.77 -2.65
CA LEU A 40 0.79 -3.95 -1.22
C LEU A 40 -0.69 -3.79 -0.85
N LEU A 41 -1.37 -2.80 -1.41
CA LEU A 41 -2.79 -2.57 -1.15
C LEU A 41 -3.67 -3.65 -1.77
N ARG A 42 -3.32 -4.16 -2.95
CA ARG A 42 -4.01 -5.33 -3.55
C ARG A 42 -3.86 -6.58 -2.68
N LEU A 43 -2.66 -6.82 -2.14
CA LEU A 43 -2.44 -7.91 -1.18
C LEU A 43 -3.30 -7.73 0.07
N TYR A 44 -3.34 -6.53 0.64
CA TYR A 44 -4.14 -6.26 1.84
C TYR A 44 -5.65 -6.37 1.58
N TRP A 45 -6.11 -5.97 0.40
CA TRP A 45 -7.48 -6.19 -0.06
C TRP A 45 -7.83 -7.68 -0.07
N HIS A 46 -6.99 -8.48 -0.75
CA HIS A 46 -7.21 -9.92 -0.87
C HIS A 46 -7.16 -10.62 0.50
N LEU A 47 -6.23 -10.25 1.37
CA LEU A 47 -6.19 -10.77 2.75
C LEU A 47 -7.48 -10.42 3.51
N GLY A 48 -8.00 -9.21 3.34
CA GLY A 48 -9.27 -8.79 3.95
C GLY A 48 -10.44 -9.63 3.49
N GLU A 49 -10.53 -9.89 2.18
CA GLU A 49 -11.53 -10.76 1.58
C GLU A 49 -11.48 -12.18 2.15
N GLU A 50 -10.30 -12.80 2.15
CA GLU A 50 -10.11 -14.18 2.63
C GLU A 50 -10.40 -14.31 4.12
N ILE A 51 -9.99 -13.34 4.93
CA ILE A 51 -10.34 -13.27 6.36
C ILE A 51 -11.87 -13.23 6.54
N CYS A 52 -12.57 -12.42 5.76
CA CYS A 52 -14.03 -12.34 5.82
C CYS A 52 -14.69 -13.67 5.45
N LYS A 53 -14.29 -14.31 4.35
CA LYS A 53 -14.81 -15.62 3.92
C LYS A 53 -14.60 -16.68 5.01
N LYS A 54 -13.38 -16.78 5.54
CA LYS A 54 -13.08 -17.79 6.57
C LYS A 54 -13.83 -17.59 7.88
N GLN A 55 -14.08 -16.35 8.28
CA GLN A 55 -14.89 -16.09 9.47
C GLN A 55 -16.39 -16.35 9.27
N GLN A 56 -16.89 -16.39 8.03
CA GLN A 56 -18.24 -16.87 7.73
C GLN A 56 -18.34 -18.40 7.80
N GLU A 57 -17.31 -19.10 7.33
CA GLU A 57 -17.23 -20.57 7.30
C GLU A 57 -16.92 -21.19 8.67
N SER A 58 -16.41 -20.42 9.64
CA SER A 58 -15.89 -20.95 10.90
C SER A 58 -15.99 -19.97 12.06
N LYS A 59 -16.27 -20.47 13.27
CA LYS A 59 -16.25 -19.69 14.52
C LYS A 59 -14.82 -19.56 15.06
N TRP A 60 -13.97 -18.82 14.35
CA TRP A 60 -12.63 -18.51 14.83
C TRP A 60 -12.70 -17.43 15.92
N GLY A 61 -12.25 -17.80 17.13
CA GLY A 61 -12.28 -16.92 18.30
C GLY A 61 -11.25 -15.79 18.26
N ASN A 62 -11.15 -15.06 19.38
CA ASN A 62 -10.31 -13.86 19.51
C ASN A 62 -8.81 -14.07 19.18
N GLY A 63 -8.31 -15.31 19.25
CA GLY A 63 -6.92 -15.66 18.95
C GLY A 63 -6.58 -15.71 17.47
N PHE A 64 -7.56 -15.70 16.56
CA PHE A 64 -7.34 -15.88 15.12
C PHE A 64 -6.28 -14.94 14.53
N PHE A 65 -6.43 -13.64 14.74
CA PHE A 65 -5.49 -12.65 14.20
C PHE A 65 -4.09 -12.75 14.82
N ILE A 66 -4.00 -13.26 16.06
CA ILE A 66 -2.71 -13.46 16.72
C ILE A 66 -1.99 -14.65 16.07
N GLN A 67 -2.70 -15.76 15.87
CA GLN A 67 -2.15 -16.95 15.24
C GLN A 67 -1.76 -16.68 13.78
N LEU A 68 -2.67 -16.09 12.99
CA LEU A 68 -2.39 -15.75 11.59
C LEU A 68 -1.19 -14.80 11.46
N SER A 69 -1.09 -13.81 12.35
CA SER A 69 0.07 -12.91 12.38
C SER A 69 1.36 -13.66 12.66
N LYS A 70 1.35 -14.57 13.65
CA LYS A 70 2.51 -15.38 13.99
C LYS A 70 2.96 -16.22 12.78
N ASP A 71 2.02 -16.94 12.17
CA ASP A 71 2.33 -17.84 11.06
C ASP A 71 2.90 -17.08 9.84
N LEU A 72 2.33 -15.91 9.52
CA LEU A 72 2.83 -15.07 8.42
C LEU A 72 4.20 -14.46 8.70
N ILE A 73 4.47 -14.05 9.94
CA ILE A 73 5.78 -13.48 10.32
C ILE A 73 6.85 -14.58 10.36
N GLU A 74 6.49 -15.80 10.74
CA GLU A 74 7.39 -16.96 10.74
C GLU A 74 7.80 -17.36 9.32
N GLU A 75 6.84 -17.37 8.38
CA GLU A 75 7.11 -17.65 6.96
C GLU A 75 7.83 -16.51 6.24
N PHE A 76 7.51 -15.25 6.59
CA PHE A 76 8.03 -14.06 5.92
C PHE A 76 8.70 -13.09 6.92
N PRO A 77 9.85 -13.45 7.51
CA PRO A 77 10.47 -12.69 8.60
C PRO A 77 10.93 -11.29 8.20
N ASP A 78 11.30 -11.08 6.93
CA ASP A 78 11.71 -9.78 6.39
C ASP A 78 10.53 -8.90 5.97
N ALA A 79 9.31 -9.45 5.91
CA ALA A 79 8.14 -8.74 5.47
C ALA A 79 7.48 -7.97 6.62
N THR A 80 7.20 -6.69 6.38
CA THR A 80 6.46 -5.85 7.35
C THR A 80 4.97 -5.83 7.04
N GLY A 81 4.14 -5.55 8.06
CA GLY A 81 2.70 -5.32 7.87
C GLY A 81 1.80 -6.52 8.14
N PHE A 82 2.30 -7.59 8.76
CA PHE A 82 1.49 -8.73 9.19
C PHE A 82 1.17 -8.74 10.69
N SER A 83 1.21 -7.59 11.35
CA SER A 83 0.80 -7.51 12.76
C SER A 83 -0.68 -7.83 12.94
N PRO A 84 -1.14 -8.31 14.11
CA PRO A 84 -2.55 -8.62 14.32
C PRO A 84 -3.45 -7.39 14.12
N ARG A 85 -2.93 -6.19 14.42
CA ARG A 85 -3.64 -4.92 14.16
C ARG A 85 -3.77 -4.67 12.67
N ASN A 86 -2.71 -4.84 11.90
CA ASN A 86 -2.76 -4.59 10.46
C ASN A 86 -3.68 -5.58 9.73
N LEU A 87 -3.69 -6.86 10.13
CA LEU A 87 -4.63 -7.85 9.58
C LEU A 87 -6.10 -7.50 9.84
N ARG A 88 -6.42 -6.87 10.99
CA ARG A 88 -7.75 -6.32 11.24
C ARG A 88 -8.05 -5.15 10.31
N TYR A 89 -7.08 -4.29 10.04
CA TYR A 89 -7.24 -3.22 9.04
C TYR A 89 -7.41 -3.77 7.62
N CYS A 90 -6.73 -4.85 7.22
CA CYS A 90 -6.99 -5.52 5.93
C CYS A 90 -8.46 -5.95 5.83
N LYS A 91 -9.00 -6.57 6.88
CA LYS A 91 -10.42 -6.92 6.96
C LYS A 91 -11.32 -5.69 6.83
N SER A 92 -11.05 -4.63 7.60
CA SER A 92 -11.84 -3.39 7.55
C SER A 92 -11.74 -2.70 6.19
N PHE A 93 -10.57 -2.74 5.54
CA PHE A 93 -10.32 -2.18 4.22
C PHE A 93 -11.22 -2.85 3.18
N TYR A 94 -11.24 -4.19 3.15
CA TYR A 94 -12.15 -4.93 2.29
C TYR A 94 -13.62 -4.59 2.59
N LEU A 95 -14.04 -4.70 3.86
CA LEU A 95 -15.44 -4.44 4.24
C LEU A 95 -15.90 -3.00 3.97
N CYS A 96 -15.00 -2.03 4.03
CA CYS A 96 -15.32 -0.62 3.78
C CYS A 96 -15.73 -0.43 2.31
N TYR A 97 -14.91 -0.92 1.37
CA TYR A 97 -15.15 -0.69 -0.06
C TYR A 97 -15.89 -1.82 -0.78
N SER A 98 -16.09 -2.98 -0.14
CA SER A 98 -16.86 -4.10 -0.72
C SER A 98 -18.38 -3.96 -0.52
N GLN A 99 -18.83 -2.97 0.26
CA GLN A 99 -20.25 -2.72 0.54
C GLN A 99 -20.89 -1.91 -0.58
N HIS A 100 -21.11 -2.50 -1.75
CA HIS A 100 -21.89 -1.84 -2.81
C HIS A 100 -22.84 -2.75 -3.57
N ASP A 101 -24.04 -2.21 -3.78
CA ASP A 101 -25.16 -2.75 -4.54
C ASP A 101 -24.85 -2.77 -6.05
N THR A 102 -25.54 -3.65 -6.78
CA THR A 102 -25.28 -4.06 -8.19
C THR A 102 -25.12 -2.91 -9.20
N ILE A 103 -25.65 -1.72 -8.90
CA ILE A 103 -25.62 -0.52 -9.75
C ILE A 103 -24.23 0.14 -9.78
N LEU A 104 -23.38 -0.11 -8.78
CA LEU A 104 -22.07 0.52 -8.63
C LEU A 104 -20.90 -0.27 -9.23
N GLN A 105 -21.11 -1.46 -9.82
CA GLN A 105 -19.99 -2.25 -10.38
C GLN A 105 -19.15 -1.50 -11.43
N GLN A 106 -19.76 -0.60 -12.22
CA GLN A 106 -19.02 0.25 -13.16
C GLN A 106 -18.29 1.43 -12.49
N ALA A 107 -18.79 1.91 -11.34
CA ALA A 107 -18.07 2.89 -10.51
C ALA A 107 -16.92 2.21 -9.74
N VAL A 108 -17.10 0.96 -9.33
CA VAL A 108 -16.10 0.14 -8.62
C VAL A 108 -14.83 -0.03 -9.44
N ALA A 109 -14.89 -0.27 -10.75
CA ALA A 109 -13.67 -0.34 -11.58
C ALA A 109 -12.82 0.96 -11.56
N LYS A 110 -13.48 2.13 -11.41
CA LYS A 110 -12.81 3.44 -11.30
C LYS A 110 -12.40 3.76 -9.86
N LEU A 111 -13.12 3.21 -8.88
CA LEU A 111 -12.77 3.30 -7.45
C LEU A 111 -11.59 2.40 -7.12
N GLU A 112 -11.53 1.20 -7.69
CA GLU A 112 -10.40 0.27 -7.57
C GLU A 112 -9.10 0.95 -7.98
N SER A 113 -9.07 1.71 -9.09
CA SER A 113 -7.86 2.44 -9.48
C SER A 113 -7.45 3.53 -8.48
N ASN A 114 -8.41 4.15 -7.79
CA ASN A 114 -8.12 5.25 -6.88
C ASN A 114 -7.71 4.75 -5.49
N ILE A 115 -8.36 3.72 -4.95
CA ILE A 115 -8.03 3.18 -3.62
C ILE A 115 -6.64 2.54 -3.58
N PHE A 116 -6.18 1.94 -4.67
CA PHE A 116 -4.84 1.35 -4.76
C PHE A 116 -3.72 2.38 -5.02
N SER A 117 -4.08 3.66 -5.19
CA SER A 117 -3.13 4.76 -5.34
C SER A 117 -2.89 5.55 -4.04
N ILE A 118 -3.72 5.33 -3.01
CA ILE A 118 -3.65 6.06 -1.73
C ILE A 118 -2.68 5.34 -0.78
N PRO A 119 -1.71 6.04 -0.16
CA PRO A 119 -0.81 5.42 0.80
C PRO A 119 -1.54 4.70 1.93
N TRP A 120 -1.05 3.53 2.34
CA TRP A 120 -1.72 2.69 3.35
C TRP A 120 -2.06 3.41 4.67
N GLY A 121 -1.19 4.29 5.17
CA GLY A 121 -1.48 5.07 6.38
C GLY A 121 -2.67 6.04 6.22
N HIS A 122 -2.87 6.56 5.02
CA HIS A 122 -4.06 7.37 4.70
C HIS A 122 -5.30 6.48 4.59
N GLN A 123 -5.19 5.28 4.01
CA GLN A 123 -6.30 4.32 4.00
C GLN A 123 -6.77 3.98 5.43
N ILE A 124 -5.83 3.69 6.34
CA ILE A 124 -6.15 3.49 7.77
C ILE A 124 -6.86 4.71 8.34
N SER A 125 -6.37 5.91 8.04
CA SER A 125 -6.98 7.16 8.53
C SER A 125 -8.41 7.37 8.02
N ILE A 126 -8.69 7.00 6.77
CA ILE A 126 -10.02 7.04 6.18
C ILE A 126 -10.92 6.03 6.90
N ILE A 127 -10.47 4.78 7.04
CA ILE A 127 -11.21 3.71 7.72
C ILE A 127 -11.54 4.08 9.18
N ASP A 128 -10.60 4.70 9.89
CA ASP A 128 -10.80 5.08 11.31
C ASP A 128 -11.78 6.26 11.45
N LYS A 129 -11.89 7.14 10.44
CA LYS A 129 -12.64 8.40 10.53
C LYS A 129 -13.99 8.38 9.80
N CYS A 130 -14.12 7.59 8.74
CA CYS A 130 -15.32 7.51 7.92
C CYS A 130 -16.15 6.29 8.35
N LYS A 131 -17.39 6.54 8.79
CA LYS A 131 -18.30 5.48 9.22
C LYS A 131 -19.17 4.96 8.07
N LEU A 132 -19.32 5.79 7.04
CA LEU A 132 -20.08 5.51 5.84
C LEU A 132 -19.16 5.55 4.62
N ILE A 133 -19.46 4.72 3.63
CA ILE A 133 -18.66 4.62 2.41
C ILE A 133 -18.70 5.93 1.61
N GLU A 134 -19.83 6.64 1.63
CA GLU A 134 -19.99 7.95 0.98
C GLU A 134 -19.04 9.01 1.55
N GLU A 135 -18.74 8.94 2.84
CA GLU A 135 -17.75 9.83 3.48
C GLU A 135 -16.33 9.48 3.03
N ALA A 136 -16.03 8.18 2.87
CA ALA A 136 -14.72 7.74 2.40
C ALA A 136 -14.47 8.14 0.94
N LEU A 137 -15.50 8.08 0.09
CA LEU A 137 -15.45 8.46 -1.32
C LEU A 137 -15.07 9.94 -1.55
N PHE A 138 -15.28 10.83 -0.57
CA PHE A 138 -14.84 12.22 -0.68
C PHE A 138 -13.31 12.38 -0.65
N TYR A 139 -12.60 11.43 -0.01
CA TYR A 139 -11.15 11.49 0.20
C TYR A 139 -10.35 10.62 -0.78
N ILE A 140 -11.03 10.03 -1.77
CA ILE A 140 -10.48 9.09 -2.77
C ILE A 140 -10.51 9.74 -4.16
#